data_AF-A0A4R3QP19-F1
#
_entry.id   AF-A0A4R3QP19-F1
#
_cell.length_a   1.000
_cell.length_b   1.000
_cell.length_c   1.000
_cell.angle_alpha   90.00
_cell.angle_beta   90.00
_cell.angle_gamma   90.00
#
_symmetry.space_group_name_H-M   'P 1'
#
loop_
_entity.id
_entity.type
_entity.pdbx_description
1 polymer ?
#
loop_
_entity_poly.entity_id
_entity_poly.type
_entity_poly.pdbx_seq_one_letter_code
_entity_poly.pdbx_strand_id
1 'polypeptide(L)'
;MSTGLDTNKSKTTRKAAAAAEPVTFAGTIGLFAPASQALRKSTAVLFVSPWGFEEMCTRKFFRVLAEELAEAGVASLRFDYAGTGDALEVADHSRGLAVWLETAEQAAAQLKSLSGCDSIILVSQSLGSTIAVDLAQRLGGVEGIALMAPAISGRLYLRELSVWSKMIDDGMGVAESQRETQGVWIAGLRMSDEIAAEVRKINLMELSKLAAANCLVLTRPNRSADEDFAAHVKDLHPDTQEAVYRGYDELVFNPTIATIPVETGNCIVEWVKSISTPKMETPTPRQRPTAAPLKTSEFTEVPLRFGKAGELYGILCQPTAARRGATAIILTTAYDRNAGWGRTSVKMARALARDGIPSLRFDNANVADSPPTPGAPEQVLYSRRQNEEITAAFDLLESSKLLPAVLVGRCSGGYLAFQGSLWDERSSGLIAANPYVFHWSGKLTVDASLRHVPRSLETYRLKLLQFETLKRLLRGEIDVPRAIKNFITSLMRRAIRLSRPMLDFAPFRSEERTAILDLFQSLNARKVEVSLIYTAHDTGLEQFNDHFGKNGSYLKRYGNVRLNIIPEADHNLTQAHAQSFYLQEVRSVSLKIGTRQAIPREDRSQAVKSPRYANLPTS
;
A
#
# COMPACT_ATOMS: atom_id res chain seq x y z
N MET A 1 -33.75 -7.23 -34.93
CA MET A 1 -33.31 -5.83 -34.70
C MET A 1 -32.81 -5.74 -33.27
N SER A 2 -31.49 -5.88 -33.11
CA SER A 2 -30.79 -5.80 -31.83
C SER A 2 -29.80 -4.65 -31.99
N THR A 3 -30.07 -3.55 -31.31
CA THR A 3 -29.22 -2.37 -31.26
C THR A 3 -28.21 -2.57 -30.15
N GLY A 4 -26.97 -2.92 -30.53
CA GLY A 4 -25.82 -2.88 -29.66
C GLY A 4 -25.49 -1.43 -29.32
N LEU A 5 -25.54 -1.10 -28.05
CA LEU A 5 -24.96 0.12 -27.51
C LEU A 5 -23.47 -0.14 -27.28
N ASP A 6 -22.68 0.21 -28.30
CA ASP A 6 -21.24 0.43 -28.16
C ASP A 6 -21.02 1.59 -27.17
N THR A 7 -20.59 1.26 -25.96
CA THR A 7 -20.07 2.24 -25.01
C THR A 7 -18.66 2.62 -25.42
N ASN A 8 -18.57 3.51 -26.40
CA ASN A 8 -17.34 4.13 -26.82
C ASN A 8 -16.84 5.05 -25.69
N LYS A 9 -16.14 4.48 -24.70
CA LYS A 9 -15.37 5.24 -23.70
C LYS A 9 -14.37 6.10 -24.46
N SER A 10 -14.62 7.40 -24.50
CA SER A 10 -13.67 8.42 -24.93
C SER A 10 -12.32 8.16 -24.26
N LYS A 11 -11.37 7.59 -25.02
CA LYS A 11 -9.95 7.56 -24.66
C LYS A 11 -9.41 8.96 -24.84
N THR A 12 -9.73 9.85 -23.91
CA THR A 12 -8.92 11.05 -23.71
C THR A 12 -7.53 10.58 -23.32
N THR A 13 -6.55 10.85 -24.20
CA THR A 13 -5.13 10.64 -23.94
C THR A 13 -4.71 11.57 -22.79
N ARG A 14 -4.90 11.12 -21.54
CA ARG A 14 -4.34 11.81 -20.36
C ARG A 14 -2.83 11.96 -20.58
N LYS A 15 -2.32 13.20 -20.50
CA LYS A 15 -0.86 13.46 -20.45
C LYS A 15 -0.26 12.73 -19.25
N ALA A 16 1.03 12.39 -19.32
CA ALA A 16 1.74 11.84 -18.18
C ALA A 16 1.68 12.85 -17.03
N ALA A 17 1.01 12.49 -15.95
CA ALA A 17 0.92 13.32 -14.75
C ALA A 17 2.16 13.07 -13.88
N ALA A 18 2.78 14.16 -13.40
CA ALA A 18 3.78 14.06 -12.36
C ALA A 18 3.11 13.68 -11.03
N ALA A 19 3.81 12.99 -10.15
CA ALA A 19 3.33 12.75 -8.79
C ALA A 19 3.17 14.09 -8.03
N ALA A 20 2.32 14.05 -7.00
CA ALA A 20 2.14 15.17 -6.07
C ALA A 20 3.48 15.58 -5.44
N GLU A 21 3.62 16.85 -5.10
CA GLU A 21 4.88 17.41 -4.64
C GLU A 21 5.07 17.11 -3.15
N PRO A 22 6.13 16.37 -2.77
CA PRO A 22 6.35 16.06 -1.38
C PRO A 22 6.75 17.31 -0.60
N VAL A 23 6.26 17.40 0.63
CA VAL A 23 6.61 18.41 1.62
C VAL A 23 6.76 17.77 2.98
N THR A 24 7.50 18.41 3.89
CA THR A 24 7.73 17.91 5.25
C THR A 24 7.40 18.98 6.25
N PHE A 25 6.68 18.61 7.31
CA PHE A 25 6.28 19.48 8.40
C PHE A 25 5.97 18.60 9.63
N ALA A 26 6.07 19.13 10.84
CA ALA A 26 5.67 18.43 12.08
C ALA A 26 6.19 16.96 12.21
N GLY A 27 7.38 16.66 11.70
CA GLY A 27 7.93 15.29 11.71
C GLY A 27 7.20 14.28 10.81
N THR A 28 6.39 14.75 9.86
CA THR A 28 5.64 13.96 8.88
C THR A 28 5.87 14.43 7.45
N ILE A 29 5.30 13.70 6.50
CA ILE A 29 5.36 13.95 5.06
C ILE A 29 3.94 14.25 4.56
N GLY A 30 3.83 15.29 3.76
CA GLY A 30 2.63 15.61 3.00
C GLY A 30 2.87 15.55 1.49
N LEU A 31 1.80 15.36 0.74
CA LEU A 31 1.78 15.33 -0.71
C LEU A 31 0.85 16.43 -1.22
N PHE A 32 1.47 17.50 -1.72
CA PHE A 32 0.77 18.67 -2.22
C PHE A 32 0.48 18.53 -3.71
N ALA A 33 -0.79 18.51 -4.10
CA ALA A 33 -1.22 18.59 -5.48
C ALA A 33 -1.55 20.06 -5.82
N PRO A 34 -0.72 20.76 -6.63
CA PRO A 34 -1.02 22.13 -7.03
C PRO A 34 -2.25 22.19 -7.94
N ALA A 35 -3.03 23.26 -7.81
CA ALA A 35 -4.01 23.62 -8.84
C ALA A 35 -3.32 23.79 -10.20
N SER A 36 -3.99 23.36 -11.27
CA SER A 36 -3.52 23.60 -12.64
C SER A 36 -3.27 25.09 -12.87
N GLN A 37 -2.15 25.45 -13.50
CA GLN A 37 -1.70 26.85 -13.59
C GLN A 37 -2.67 27.78 -14.32
N ALA A 38 -3.57 27.25 -15.16
CA ALA A 38 -4.53 28.02 -15.94
C ALA A 38 -5.83 28.37 -15.17
N LEU A 39 -6.17 27.61 -14.13
CA LEU A 39 -7.42 27.74 -13.38
C LEU A 39 -7.09 27.63 -11.90
N ARG A 40 -7.21 28.72 -11.14
CA ARG A 40 -7.03 28.69 -9.68
C ARG A 40 -8.31 29.09 -8.98
N LYS A 41 -8.70 28.31 -7.98
CA LYS A 41 -9.72 28.66 -7.01
C LYS A 41 -9.08 29.36 -5.81
N SER A 42 -9.87 30.11 -5.05
CA SER A 42 -9.43 30.78 -3.81
C SER A 42 -9.44 29.86 -2.59
N THR A 43 -9.83 28.60 -2.78
CA THR A 43 -9.98 27.59 -1.73
C THR A 43 -9.14 26.37 -2.07
N ALA A 44 -8.54 25.75 -1.04
CA ALA A 44 -7.76 24.53 -1.17
C ALA A 44 -8.33 23.39 -0.31
N VAL A 45 -8.10 22.14 -0.71
CA VAL A 45 -8.64 20.96 -0.01
C VAL A 45 -7.59 20.30 0.86
N LEU A 46 -7.88 20.13 2.15
CA LEU A 46 -7.11 19.27 3.05
C LEU A 46 -7.83 17.92 3.16
N PHE A 47 -7.14 16.85 2.80
CA PHE A 47 -7.62 15.50 3.04
C PHE A 47 -7.27 15.06 4.45
N VAL A 48 -8.29 14.74 5.25
CA VAL A 48 -8.16 14.24 6.61
C VAL A 48 -8.39 12.73 6.59
N SER A 49 -7.28 11.99 6.49
CA SER A 49 -7.28 10.54 6.26
C SER A 49 -7.98 9.76 7.36
N PRO A 50 -8.58 8.59 7.04
CA PRO A 50 -8.94 7.62 8.06
C PRO A 50 -7.67 7.00 8.69
N TRP A 51 -7.84 6.02 9.58
CA TRP A 51 -6.73 5.33 10.24
C TRP A 51 -6.72 3.82 9.91
N GLY A 52 -5.54 3.22 10.00
CA GLY A 52 -5.39 1.76 9.97
C GLY A 52 -5.56 1.17 8.58
N PHE A 53 -6.22 0.02 8.50
CA PHE A 53 -6.49 -0.69 7.24
C PHE A 53 -7.30 0.14 6.25
N GLU A 54 -8.21 0.97 6.74
CA GLU A 54 -9.03 1.85 5.90
C GLU A 54 -8.19 2.93 5.19
N GLU A 55 -7.14 3.44 5.83
CA GLU A 55 -6.19 4.37 5.21
C GLU A 55 -5.46 3.73 4.03
N MET A 56 -5.04 2.48 4.19
CA MET A 56 -4.35 1.74 3.13
C MET A 56 -5.25 1.60 1.89
N CYS A 57 -6.52 1.28 2.09
CA CYS A 57 -7.51 1.14 1.03
C CYS A 57 -7.85 2.47 0.34
N THR A 58 -7.95 3.56 1.11
CA THR A 58 -8.40 4.87 0.64
C THR A 58 -7.29 5.70 0.00
N ARG A 59 -6.02 5.34 0.20
CA ARG A 59 -4.86 6.13 -0.26
C ARG A 59 -4.91 6.47 -1.74
N LYS A 60 -5.16 5.47 -2.59
CA LYS A 60 -5.28 5.67 -4.05
C LYS A 60 -6.52 6.48 -4.40
N PHE A 61 -7.63 6.28 -3.70
CA PHE A 61 -8.85 7.06 -3.94
C PHE A 61 -8.61 8.55 -3.67
N PHE A 62 -7.96 8.89 -2.54
CA PHE A 62 -7.61 10.27 -2.23
C PHE A 62 -6.60 10.85 -3.23
N ARG A 63 -5.68 10.05 -3.79
CA ARG A 63 -4.82 10.48 -4.90
C ARG A 63 -5.64 10.89 -6.12
N VAL A 64 -6.57 10.03 -6.54
CA VAL A 64 -7.44 10.27 -7.71
C VAL A 64 -8.26 11.55 -7.50
N LEU A 65 -8.85 11.74 -6.32
CA LEU A 65 -9.56 12.99 -5.99
C LEU A 65 -8.63 14.21 -6.06
N ALA A 66 -7.42 14.12 -5.53
CA ALA A 66 -6.45 15.21 -5.59
C ALA A 66 -6.05 15.57 -7.03
N GLU A 67 -5.91 14.57 -7.91
CA GLU A 67 -5.64 14.76 -9.34
C GLU A 67 -6.83 15.46 -10.04
N GLU A 68 -8.06 15.01 -9.80
CA GLU A 68 -9.27 15.59 -10.39
C GLU A 68 -9.53 17.02 -9.87
N LEU A 69 -9.29 17.27 -8.59
CA LEU A 69 -9.36 18.61 -8.00
C LEU A 69 -8.30 19.54 -8.60
N ALA A 70 -7.07 19.07 -8.80
CA ALA A 70 -6.01 19.84 -9.44
C ALA A 70 -6.38 20.24 -10.87
N GLU A 71 -6.99 19.33 -11.64
CA GLU A 71 -7.56 19.62 -12.97
C GLU A 71 -8.70 20.64 -12.90
N ALA A 72 -9.52 20.60 -11.85
CA ALA A 72 -10.58 21.58 -11.57
C ALA A 72 -10.07 22.92 -10.98
N GLY A 73 -8.76 23.07 -10.80
CA GLY A 73 -8.15 24.30 -10.30
C GLY A 73 -8.13 24.47 -8.78
N VAL A 74 -8.36 23.39 -8.05
CA VAL A 74 -8.34 23.34 -6.58
C VAL A 74 -7.06 22.65 -6.12
N ALA A 75 -6.21 23.36 -5.39
CA ALA A 75 -5.02 22.76 -4.79
C ALA A 75 -5.41 21.85 -3.63
N SER A 76 -4.62 20.83 -3.34
CA SER A 76 -4.88 19.96 -2.19
C SER A 76 -3.64 19.44 -1.50
N LEU A 77 -3.79 19.02 -0.24
CA LEU A 77 -2.75 18.37 0.55
C LEU A 77 -3.29 17.09 1.19
N ARG A 78 -2.54 16.00 1.03
CA ARG A 78 -2.71 14.74 1.76
C ARG A 78 -1.52 14.57 2.71
N PHE A 79 -1.71 13.93 3.87
CA PHE A 79 -0.65 13.79 4.86
C PHE A 79 -0.86 12.54 5.74
N ASP A 80 0.17 12.20 6.52
CA ASP A 80 0.10 11.16 7.55
C ASP A 80 0.09 11.78 8.94
N TYR A 81 -0.76 11.26 9.83
CA TYR A 81 -0.74 11.64 11.25
C TYR A 81 0.58 11.21 11.91
N ALA A 82 0.98 11.91 12.97
CA ALA A 82 2.14 11.54 13.77
C ALA A 82 2.11 10.04 14.17
N GLY A 83 3.22 9.34 13.95
CA GLY A 83 3.35 7.89 14.21
C GLY A 83 2.69 6.96 13.17
N THR A 84 2.06 7.49 12.12
CA THR A 84 1.39 6.70 11.07
C THR A 84 2.08 6.88 9.71
N GLY A 85 1.81 5.98 8.75
CA GLY A 85 2.38 6.07 7.40
C GLY A 85 3.90 6.26 7.42
N ASP A 86 4.38 7.32 6.79
CA ASP A 86 5.78 7.72 6.72
C ASP A 86 6.23 8.69 7.83
N ALA A 87 5.33 9.08 8.74
CA ALA A 87 5.67 9.95 9.86
C ALA A 87 6.75 9.33 10.77
N LEU A 88 7.49 10.19 11.47
CA LEU A 88 8.39 9.77 12.55
C LEU A 88 7.58 9.15 13.69
N GLU A 89 8.25 8.33 14.51
CA GLU A 89 7.64 7.80 15.71
C GLU A 89 7.34 8.92 16.71
N VAL A 90 6.25 8.76 17.45
CA VAL A 90 5.89 9.67 18.54
C VAL A 90 6.54 9.16 19.83
N ALA A 91 7.37 9.99 20.45
CA ALA A 91 8.06 9.63 21.68
C ALA A 91 7.13 9.61 22.90
N ASP A 92 6.11 10.48 22.89
CA ASP A 92 5.16 10.63 24.00
C ASP A 92 3.70 10.67 23.49
N HIS A 93 2.94 9.65 23.88
CA HIS A 93 1.52 9.51 23.55
C HIS A 93 0.59 10.01 24.67
N SER A 94 1.12 10.58 25.76
CA SER A 94 0.34 11.07 26.92
C SER A 94 -0.78 12.05 26.54
N ARG A 95 -0.61 12.76 25.43
CA ARG A 95 -1.57 13.73 24.89
C ARG A 95 -2.71 13.12 24.07
N GLY A 96 -2.73 11.79 23.93
CA GLY A 96 -3.81 11.05 23.25
C GLY A 96 -4.05 11.54 21.83
N LEU A 97 -5.32 11.72 21.46
CA LEU A 97 -5.74 12.13 20.11
C LEU A 97 -5.23 13.54 19.70
N ALA A 98 -4.82 14.39 20.66
CA ALA A 98 -4.34 15.73 20.37
C ALA A 98 -3.12 15.73 19.44
N VAL A 99 -2.26 14.71 19.49
CA VAL A 99 -1.08 14.63 18.60
C VAL A 99 -1.48 14.53 17.12
N TRP A 100 -2.62 13.91 16.82
CA TRP A 100 -3.14 13.82 15.45
C TRP A 100 -3.82 15.11 15.02
N LEU A 101 -4.56 15.76 15.93
CA LEU A 101 -5.18 17.07 15.69
C LEU A 101 -4.12 18.14 15.39
N GLU A 102 -3.05 18.20 16.18
CA GLU A 102 -1.93 19.12 15.95
C GLU A 102 -1.23 18.88 14.62
N THR A 103 -1.05 17.60 14.24
CA THR A 103 -0.51 17.28 12.91
C THR A 103 -1.43 17.80 11.80
N ALA A 104 -2.74 17.70 11.98
CA ALA A 104 -3.73 18.19 11.01
C ALA A 104 -3.81 19.73 10.96
N GLU A 105 -3.67 20.42 12.10
CA GLU A 105 -3.54 21.88 12.17
C GLU A 105 -2.30 22.36 11.41
N GLN A 106 -1.16 21.69 11.60
CA GLN A 106 0.08 22.00 10.87
C GLN A 106 -0.04 21.69 9.37
N ALA A 107 -0.77 20.62 9.01
CA ALA A 107 -1.07 20.33 7.60
C ALA A 107 -1.94 21.42 6.97
N ALA A 108 -2.96 21.93 7.68
CA ALA A 108 -3.78 23.05 7.23
C ALA A 108 -2.93 24.32 7.01
N ALA A 109 -2.05 24.65 7.95
CA ALA A 109 -1.13 25.79 7.81
C ALA A 109 -0.20 25.63 6.60
N GLN A 110 0.36 24.42 6.43
CA GLN A 110 1.21 24.08 5.28
C GLN A 110 0.43 24.19 3.96
N LEU A 111 -0.82 23.73 3.91
CA LEU A 111 -1.68 23.84 2.73
C LEU A 111 -1.95 25.31 2.36
N LYS A 112 -2.31 26.16 3.34
CA LYS A 112 -2.52 27.59 3.10
C LYS A 112 -1.25 28.25 2.55
N SER A 113 -0.10 27.96 3.16
CA SER A 113 1.21 28.47 2.71
C SER A 113 1.55 28.04 1.27
N LEU A 114 1.34 26.77 0.91
CA LEU A 114 1.70 26.23 -0.41
C LEU A 114 0.73 26.65 -1.52
N SER A 115 -0.55 26.77 -1.20
CA SER A 115 -1.61 27.12 -2.16
C SER A 115 -1.81 28.62 -2.32
N GLY A 116 -1.43 29.43 -1.32
CA GLY A 116 -1.78 30.85 -1.25
C GLY A 116 -3.28 31.09 -1.12
N CYS A 117 -4.02 30.10 -0.60
CA CYS A 117 -5.45 30.19 -0.30
C CYS A 117 -5.63 30.38 1.21
N ASP A 118 -6.45 31.35 1.59
CA ASP A 118 -6.78 31.59 3.01
C ASP A 118 -7.91 30.67 3.50
N SER A 119 -8.81 30.32 2.59
CA SER A 119 -9.93 29.40 2.83
C SER A 119 -9.54 27.96 2.48
N ILE A 120 -10.01 27.01 3.28
CA ILE A 120 -9.83 25.58 3.02
C ILE A 120 -11.14 24.82 3.13
N ILE A 121 -11.20 23.69 2.44
CA ILE A 121 -12.24 22.67 2.57
C ILE A 121 -11.60 21.41 3.18
N LEU A 122 -12.27 20.80 4.13
CA LEU A 122 -11.86 19.53 4.72
C LEU A 122 -12.61 18.38 4.03
N VAL A 123 -11.89 17.44 3.41
CA VAL A 123 -12.47 16.19 2.87
C VAL A 123 -11.97 15.04 3.73
N SER A 124 -12.88 14.27 4.30
CA SER A 124 -12.55 13.36 5.39
C SER A 124 -13.34 12.06 5.34
N GLN A 125 -12.78 10.99 5.87
CA GLN A 125 -13.44 9.68 5.94
C GLN A 125 -13.29 9.02 7.32
N SER A 126 -14.35 8.35 7.79
CA SER A 126 -14.32 7.50 8.99
C SER A 126 -13.80 8.26 10.23
N LEU A 127 -12.78 7.75 10.94
CA LEU A 127 -12.17 8.43 12.09
C LEU A 127 -11.58 9.80 11.71
N GLY A 128 -11.12 9.95 10.46
CA GLY A 128 -10.69 11.23 9.92
C GLY A 128 -11.80 12.28 9.91
N SER A 129 -13.06 11.86 9.72
CA SER A 129 -14.22 12.77 9.77
C SER A 129 -14.45 13.34 11.17
N THR A 130 -14.23 12.54 12.22
CA THR A 130 -14.29 13.06 13.59
C THR A 130 -13.18 14.09 13.85
N ILE A 131 -11.95 13.79 13.40
CA ILE A 131 -10.82 14.70 13.52
C ILE A 131 -11.10 15.99 12.73
N ALA A 132 -11.71 15.89 11.55
CA ALA A 132 -12.06 17.03 10.71
C ALA A 132 -13.09 17.97 11.37
N VAL A 133 -14.07 17.43 12.11
CA VAL A 133 -15.06 18.24 12.85
C VAL A 133 -14.38 19.07 13.94
N ASP A 134 -13.49 18.47 14.75
CA ASP A 134 -12.75 19.22 15.78
C ASP A 134 -11.74 20.20 15.15
N LEU A 135 -11.06 19.78 14.08
CA LEU A 135 -10.14 20.64 13.32
C LEU A 135 -10.85 21.87 12.77
N ALA A 136 -12.07 21.72 12.21
CA ALA A 136 -12.84 22.85 11.70
C ALA A 136 -13.13 23.89 12.79
N GLN A 137 -13.47 23.42 14.01
CA GLN A 137 -13.70 24.30 15.15
C GLN A 137 -12.43 25.05 15.58
N ARG A 138 -11.27 24.40 15.52
CA ARG A 138 -9.96 24.97 15.90
C ARG A 138 -9.46 26.00 14.89
N LEU A 139 -9.60 25.70 13.61
CA LEU A 139 -9.12 26.58 12.54
C LEU A 139 -9.98 27.85 12.43
N GLY A 140 -11.30 27.71 12.57
CA GLY A 140 -12.25 28.78 12.31
C GLY A 140 -12.34 29.15 10.82
N GLY A 141 -13.53 29.49 10.34
CA GLY A 141 -13.71 29.95 8.95
C GLY A 141 -13.33 28.90 7.89
N VAL A 142 -13.65 27.63 8.12
CA VAL A 142 -13.54 26.58 7.10
C VAL A 142 -14.67 26.76 6.07
N GLU A 143 -14.32 26.78 4.79
CA GLU A 143 -15.27 27.03 3.69
C GLU A 143 -16.24 25.87 3.53
N GLY A 144 -15.76 24.65 3.72
CA GLY A 144 -16.62 23.48 3.70
C GLY A 144 -16.03 22.25 4.35
N ILE A 145 -16.89 21.31 4.74
CA ILE A 145 -16.51 20.00 5.25
C ILE A 145 -17.32 18.88 4.58
N ALA A 146 -16.61 17.92 3.99
CA ALA A 146 -17.17 16.69 3.46
C ALA A 146 -16.87 15.52 4.42
N LEU A 147 -17.92 14.93 4.98
CA LEU A 147 -17.87 13.84 5.96
C LEU A 147 -18.29 12.53 5.26
N MET A 148 -17.33 11.69 4.92
CA MET A 148 -17.57 10.40 4.28
C MET A 148 -17.63 9.28 5.31
N ALA A 149 -18.75 8.56 5.41
CA ALA A 149 -18.91 7.42 6.33
C ALA A 149 -18.32 7.67 7.75
N PRO A 150 -18.67 8.77 8.43
CA PRO A 150 -17.99 9.23 9.63
C PRO A 150 -18.03 8.20 10.78
N ALA A 151 -16.98 8.17 11.60
CA ALA A 151 -16.97 7.40 12.85
C ALA A 151 -17.82 8.12 13.92
N ILE A 152 -19.13 7.90 13.89
CA ILE A 152 -20.10 8.59 14.75
C ILE A 152 -19.89 8.27 16.23
N SER A 153 -19.71 7.00 16.57
CA SER A 153 -19.43 6.55 17.94
C SER A 153 -18.08 5.86 18.02
N GLY A 154 -17.18 6.42 18.83
CA GLY A 154 -15.85 5.85 19.02
C GLY A 154 -15.86 4.46 19.63
N ARG A 155 -16.80 4.17 20.54
CA ARG A 155 -16.99 2.82 21.11
C ARG A 155 -17.35 1.79 20.04
N LEU A 156 -18.29 2.14 19.16
CA LEU A 156 -18.70 1.25 18.07
C LEU A 156 -17.57 1.10 17.04
N TYR A 157 -16.91 2.20 16.67
CA TYR A 157 -15.75 2.19 15.78
C TYR A 157 -14.66 1.24 16.26
N LEU A 158 -14.23 1.35 17.53
CA LEU A 158 -13.21 0.47 18.10
C LEU A 158 -13.65 -1.00 18.12
N ARG A 159 -14.94 -1.26 18.38
CA ARG A 159 -15.49 -2.62 18.35
C ARG A 159 -15.51 -3.19 16.92
N GLU A 160 -15.95 -2.41 15.94
CA GLU A 160 -15.91 -2.78 14.52
C GLU A 160 -14.46 -3.08 14.10
N LEU A 161 -13.51 -2.21 14.49
CA LEU A 161 -12.09 -2.37 14.22
C LEU A 161 -11.53 -3.70 14.78
N SER A 162 -11.87 -4.08 16.02
CA SER A 162 -11.47 -5.38 16.59
C SER A 162 -12.05 -6.57 15.82
N VAL A 163 -13.30 -6.48 15.36
CA VAL A 163 -13.92 -7.54 14.52
C VAL A 163 -13.18 -7.64 13.19
N TRP A 164 -12.87 -6.50 12.57
CA TRP A 164 -12.12 -6.45 11.32
C TRP A 164 -10.71 -7.01 11.46
N SER A 165 -10.00 -6.69 12.53
CA SER A 165 -8.69 -7.28 12.81
C SER A 165 -8.77 -8.81 12.86
N LYS A 166 -9.75 -9.35 13.58
CA LYS A 166 -9.96 -10.80 13.65
C LYS A 166 -10.27 -11.40 12.27
N MET A 167 -11.11 -10.75 11.47
CA MET A 167 -11.44 -11.21 10.11
C MET A 167 -10.23 -11.18 9.17
N ILE A 168 -9.36 -10.18 9.30
CA ILE A 168 -8.11 -10.08 8.53
C ILE A 168 -7.18 -11.22 8.93
N ASP A 169 -6.97 -11.44 10.24
CA ASP A 169 -6.13 -12.51 10.77
C ASP A 169 -6.64 -13.91 10.35
N ASP A 170 -7.97 -14.13 10.45
CA ASP A 170 -8.64 -15.35 9.98
C ASP A 170 -8.41 -15.55 8.47
N GLY A 171 -8.61 -14.48 7.67
CA GLY A 171 -8.41 -14.49 6.23
C GLY A 171 -6.96 -14.74 5.80
N MET A 172 -6.00 -14.46 6.68
CA MET A 172 -4.58 -14.72 6.50
C MET A 172 -4.11 -16.06 7.07
N GLY A 173 -4.99 -16.79 7.74
CA GLY A 173 -4.65 -18.07 8.37
C GLY A 173 -3.73 -17.93 9.58
N VAL A 174 -3.74 -16.78 10.26
CA VAL A 174 -2.94 -16.56 11.47
C VAL A 174 -3.51 -17.40 12.60
N ALA A 175 -2.67 -18.25 13.22
CA ALA A 175 -3.07 -19.03 14.38
C ALA A 175 -3.47 -18.11 15.55
N GLU A 176 -4.45 -18.50 16.36
CA GLU A 176 -4.95 -17.67 17.47
C GLU A 176 -3.83 -17.26 18.45
N SER A 177 -2.86 -18.14 18.70
CA SER A 177 -1.68 -17.89 19.55
C SER A 177 -0.72 -16.83 19.00
N GLN A 178 -0.82 -16.49 17.71
CA GLN A 178 0.05 -15.52 17.03
C GLN A 178 -0.65 -14.17 16.79
N ARG A 179 -1.89 -14.02 17.24
CA ARG A 179 -2.66 -12.79 17.07
C ARG A 179 -2.35 -11.81 18.19
N GLU A 180 -2.18 -10.56 17.81
CA GLU A 180 -2.08 -9.45 18.77
C GLU A 180 -3.47 -9.16 19.33
N THR A 181 -3.70 -9.56 20.59
CA THR A 181 -5.00 -9.43 21.27
C THR A 181 -5.01 -8.31 22.32
N GLN A 182 -3.84 -7.78 22.69
CA GLN A 182 -3.70 -6.72 23.67
C GLN A 182 -3.68 -5.34 23.00
N GLY A 183 -4.59 -4.45 23.41
CA GLY A 183 -4.73 -3.11 22.84
C GLY A 183 -5.53 -3.11 21.54
N VAL A 184 -5.42 -2.02 20.79
CA VAL A 184 -6.16 -1.83 19.53
C VAL A 184 -5.21 -2.05 18.35
N TRP A 185 -5.45 -3.12 17.60
CA TRP A 185 -4.66 -3.49 16.42
C TRP A 185 -5.53 -3.67 15.18
N ILE A 186 -4.93 -3.43 14.02
CA ILE A 186 -5.45 -3.87 12.73
C ILE A 186 -4.31 -3.97 11.71
N ALA A 187 -4.23 -5.06 10.93
CA ALA A 187 -3.29 -5.17 9.81
C ALA A 187 -1.81 -4.84 10.16
N GLY A 188 -1.35 -5.26 11.35
CA GLY A 188 0.00 -4.97 11.87
C GLY A 188 0.23 -3.54 12.36
N LEU A 189 -0.82 -2.72 12.44
CA LEU A 189 -0.81 -1.36 12.97
C LEU A 189 -1.41 -1.35 14.37
N ARG A 190 -0.72 -0.72 15.32
CA ARG A 190 -1.19 -0.50 16.69
C ARG A 190 -1.67 0.95 16.85
N MET A 191 -2.85 1.13 17.40
CA MET A 191 -3.26 2.42 17.97
C MET A 191 -2.79 2.46 19.43
N SER A 192 -2.14 3.55 19.85
CA SER A 192 -1.68 3.66 21.25
C SER A 192 -2.88 3.65 22.20
N ASP A 193 -2.67 3.19 23.43
CA ASP A 193 -3.76 3.03 24.39
C ASP A 193 -4.35 4.39 24.80
N GLU A 194 -3.52 5.43 24.83
CA GLU A 194 -3.92 6.83 25.08
C GLU A 194 -4.80 7.37 23.95
N ILE A 195 -4.45 7.12 22.68
CA ILE A 195 -5.29 7.52 21.54
C ILE A 195 -6.58 6.72 21.55
N ALA A 196 -6.52 5.40 21.78
CA ALA A 196 -7.71 4.56 21.87
C ALA A 196 -8.65 4.98 23.02
N ALA A 197 -8.10 5.47 24.14
CA ALA A 197 -8.88 6.01 25.25
C ALA A 197 -9.65 7.27 24.87
N GLU A 198 -9.01 8.22 24.16
CA GLU A 198 -9.68 9.41 23.65
C GLU A 198 -10.67 9.09 22.54
N VAL A 199 -10.32 8.18 21.62
CA VAL A 199 -11.24 7.73 20.57
C VAL A 199 -12.50 7.14 21.18
N ARG A 200 -12.39 6.35 22.26
CA ARG A 200 -13.56 5.76 22.94
C ARG A 200 -14.57 6.79 23.48
N LYS A 201 -14.13 8.04 23.72
CA LYS A 201 -14.99 9.13 24.21
C LYS A 201 -15.77 9.82 23.10
N ILE A 202 -15.41 9.62 21.83
CA ILE A 202 -16.05 10.26 20.68
C ILE A 202 -17.54 9.89 20.59
N ASN A 203 -18.38 10.91 20.45
CA ASN A 203 -19.77 10.81 20.05
C ASN A 203 -20.17 12.02 19.19
N LEU A 204 -20.24 11.86 17.87
CA LEU A 204 -20.59 12.95 16.95
C LEU A 204 -22.06 13.39 17.05
N MET A 205 -22.93 12.60 17.69
CA MET A 205 -24.31 13.02 17.98
C MET A 205 -24.39 14.10 19.06
N GLU A 206 -23.31 14.32 19.83
CA GLU A 206 -23.21 15.42 20.80
C GLU A 206 -22.75 16.74 20.17
N LEU A 207 -22.49 16.74 18.86
CA LEU A 207 -22.15 17.97 18.13
C LEU A 207 -23.30 18.97 18.26
N SER A 208 -23.01 20.18 18.70
CA SER A 208 -24.00 21.26 18.89
C SER A 208 -23.88 22.38 17.86
N LYS A 209 -22.80 22.40 17.09
CA LYS A 209 -22.56 23.34 16.00
C LYS A 209 -21.56 22.75 15.02
N LEU A 210 -21.70 23.05 13.73
CA LEU A 210 -20.72 22.72 12.71
C LEU A 210 -19.94 23.98 12.32
N ALA A 211 -18.62 23.97 12.49
CA ALA A 211 -17.76 25.12 12.23
C ALA A 211 -17.28 25.19 10.75
N ALA A 212 -18.22 25.08 9.81
CA ALA A 212 -17.96 25.19 8.37
C ALA A 212 -19.13 25.90 7.69
N ALA A 213 -18.86 26.65 6.62
CA ALA A 213 -19.90 27.38 5.88
C ALA A 213 -20.75 26.46 4.96
N ASN A 214 -20.17 25.35 4.50
CA ASN A 214 -20.83 24.37 3.65
C ASN A 214 -20.59 22.95 4.19
N CYS A 215 -21.58 22.07 4.07
CA CYS A 215 -21.44 20.68 4.51
C CYS A 215 -21.94 19.69 3.45
N LEU A 216 -21.18 18.60 3.27
CA LEU A 216 -21.59 17.42 2.54
C LEU A 216 -21.46 16.19 3.44
N VAL A 217 -22.52 15.42 3.62
CA VAL A 217 -22.49 14.15 4.33
C VAL A 217 -22.71 13.01 3.33
N LEU A 218 -21.77 12.06 3.29
CA LEU A 218 -21.90 10.85 2.47
C LEU A 218 -22.21 9.64 3.35
N THR A 219 -23.42 9.12 3.22
CA THR A 219 -23.95 8.03 4.06
C THR A 219 -23.79 6.66 3.39
N ARG A 220 -23.44 5.64 4.18
CA ARG A 220 -23.37 4.27 3.66
C ARG A 220 -24.79 3.71 3.47
N PRO A 221 -25.07 2.99 2.37
CA PRO A 221 -26.36 2.36 2.18
C PRO A 221 -26.75 1.45 3.35
N ASN A 222 -28.02 1.48 3.76
CA ASN A 222 -28.61 0.60 4.77
C ASN A 222 -27.97 0.70 6.17
N ARG A 223 -27.43 1.86 6.55
CA ARG A 223 -26.96 2.13 7.92
C ARG A 223 -27.77 3.27 8.54
N SER A 224 -28.73 2.92 9.41
CA SER A 224 -29.57 3.91 10.10
C SER A 224 -28.74 4.94 10.89
N ALA A 225 -27.63 4.54 11.50
CA ALA A 225 -26.76 5.47 12.22
C ALA A 225 -26.19 6.58 11.31
N ASP A 226 -25.87 6.26 10.05
CA ASP A 226 -25.40 7.26 9.09
C ASP A 226 -26.54 8.21 8.69
N GLU A 227 -27.77 7.71 8.55
CA GLU A 227 -28.98 8.49 8.26
C GLU A 227 -29.34 9.41 9.45
N ASP A 228 -29.32 8.89 10.66
CA ASP A 228 -29.56 9.63 11.91
C ASP A 228 -28.54 10.77 12.09
N PHE A 229 -27.26 10.49 11.79
CA PHE A 229 -26.21 11.50 11.84
C PHE A 229 -26.38 12.58 10.77
N ALA A 230 -26.74 12.20 9.54
CA ALA A 230 -27.01 13.16 8.47
C ALA A 230 -28.18 14.10 8.84
N ALA A 231 -29.26 13.55 9.40
CA ALA A 231 -30.38 14.32 9.92
C ALA A 231 -29.95 15.29 11.05
N HIS A 232 -29.16 14.81 12.02
CA HIS A 232 -28.61 15.65 13.09
C HIS A 232 -27.77 16.82 12.56
N VAL A 233 -26.88 16.56 11.60
CA VAL A 233 -26.06 17.63 10.99
C VAL A 233 -26.93 18.62 10.22
N LYS A 234 -27.99 18.16 9.55
CA LYS A 234 -28.93 19.02 8.83
C LYS A 234 -29.73 19.93 9.78
N ASP A 235 -30.13 19.43 10.94
CA ASP A 235 -30.78 20.23 11.97
C ASP A 235 -29.86 21.36 12.49
N LEU A 236 -28.56 21.09 12.61
CA LEU A 236 -27.55 22.09 12.99
C LEU A 236 -27.17 23.03 11.85
N HIS A 237 -27.22 22.56 10.61
CA HIS A 237 -26.77 23.25 9.41
C HIS A 237 -27.73 22.93 8.24
N PRO A 238 -28.84 23.70 8.08
CA PRO A 238 -29.93 23.38 7.15
C PRO A 238 -29.53 23.20 5.68
N ASP A 239 -28.46 23.89 5.23
CA ASP A 239 -27.95 23.81 3.86
C ASP A 239 -27.02 22.60 3.62
N THR A 240 -26.97 21.65 4.57
CA THR A 240 -26.18 20.42 4.42
C THR A 240 -26.68 19.61 3.23
N GLN A 241 -25.76 19.31 2.31
CA GLN A 241 -26.01 18.40 1.21
C GLN A 241 -25.77 16.95 1.67
N GLU A 242 -26.61 16.04 1.19
CA GLU A 242 -26.53 14.62 1.49
C GLU A 242 -26.36 13.83 0.21
N ALA A 243 -25.49 12.83 0.23
CA ALA A 243 -25.29 11.91 -0.88
C ALA A 243 -25.04 10.48 -0.38
N VAL A 244 -25.29 9.50 -1.23
CA VAL A 244 -25.02 8.08 -0.90
C VAL A 244 -23.57 7.76 -1.23
N TYR A 245 -22.85 7.16 -0.28
CA TYR A 245 -21.52 6.63 -0.49
C TYR A 245 -21.58 5.25 -1.18
N ARG A 246 -21.74 5.28 -2.51
CA ARG A 246 -21.71 4.09 -3.37
C ARG A 246 -20.28 3.56 -3.52
N GLY A 247 -20.08 2.27 -3.32
CA GLY A 247 -18.76 1.63 -3.47
C GLY A 247 -17.89 1.65 -2.21
N TYR A 248 -18.44 2.02 -1.04
CA TYR A 248 -17.69 2.03 0.22
C TYR A 248 -17.11 0.64 0.53
N ASP A 249 -17.93 -0.41 0.52
CA ASP A 249 -17.49 -1.76 0.88
C ASP A 249 -16.42 -2.27 -0.11
N GLU A 250 -16.60 -2.04 -1.41
CA GLU A 250 -15.62 -2.42 -2.44
C GLU A 250 -14.30 -1.66 -2.33
N LEU A 251 -14.32 -0.43 -1.80
CA LEU A 251 -13.12 0.35 -1.52
C LEU A 251 -12.39 -0.21 -0.30
N VAL A 252 -13.08 -0.43 0.82
CA VAL A 252 -12.43 -0.70 2.12
C VAL A 252 -12.23 -2.18 2.44
N PHE A 253 -12.84 -3.11 1.70
CA PHE A 253 -12.82 -4.55 2.01
C PHE A 253 -11.44 -5.21 1.92
N ASN A 254 -10.65 -4.87 0.90
CA ASN A 254 -9.33 -5.48 0.70
C ASN A 254 -8.44 -4.56 -0.15
N PRO A 255 -7.28 -4.08 0.37
CA PRO A 255 -6.40 -3.19 -0.37
C PRO A 255 -5.90 -3.82 -1.68
N THR A 256 -5.82 -5.16 -1.74
CA THR A 256 -5.39 -5.93 -2.92
C THR A 256 -6.36 -5.89 -4.10
N ILE A 257 -7.63 -5.57 -3.87
CA ILE A 257 -8.65 -5.51 -4.93
C ILE A 257 -9.60 -4.31 -4.74
N ALA A 258 -9.14 -3.29 -4.02
CA ALA A 258 -9.91 -2.10 -3.70
C ALA A 258 -10.37 -1.43 -5.00
N THR A 259 -11.68 -1.23 -5.13
CA THR A 259 -12.27 -0.59 -6.31
C THR A 259 -12.50 0.88 -6.02
N ILE A 260 -12.06 1.75 -6.93
CA ILE A 260 -12.23 3.20 -6.78
C ILE A 260 -13.70 3.58 -7.03
N PRO A 261 -14.39 4.22 -6.06
CA PRO A 261 -15.78 4.61 -6.20
C PRO A 261 -15.92 5.89 -7.02
N VAL A 262 -15.90 5.74 -8.36
CA VAL A 262 -15.91 6.86 -9.32
C VAL A 262 -17.11 7.79 -9.12
N GLU A 263 -18.31 7.26 -8.88
CA GLU A 263 -19.52 8.07 -8.67
C GLU A 263 -19.43 8.96 -7.43
N THR A 264 -18.97 8.40 -6.31
CA THR A 264 -18.73 9.16 -5.07
C THR A 264 -17.62 10.19 -5.28
N GLY A 265 -16.56 9.83 -6.00
CA GLY A 265 -15.50 10.79 -6.29
C GLY A 265 -15.97 12.00 -7.10
N ASN A 266 -16.73 11.75 -8.18
CA ASN A 266 -17.35 12.81 -8.97
C ASN A 266 -18.27 13.70 -8.12
N CYS A 267 -19.07 13.11 -7.23
CA CYS A 267 -19.93 13.86 -6.31
C CYS A 267 -19.13 14.82 -5.42
N ILE A 268 -18.01 14.36 -4.84
CA ILE A 268 -17.13 15.19 -4.01
C ILE A 268 -16.50 16.31 -4.84
N VAL A 269 -15.96 15.99 -6.02
CA VAL A 269 -15.31 16.98 -6.91
C VAL A 269 -16.30 18.05 -7.36
N GLU A 270 -17.51 17.68 -7.77
CA GLU A 270 -18.55 18.63 -8.16
C GLU A 270 -19.04 19.48 -6.99
N TRP A 271 -19.17 18.90 -5.80
CA TRP A 271 -19.50 19.66 -4.59
C TRP A 271 -18.41 20.67 -4.23
N VAL A 272 -17.13 20.26 -4.24
CA VAL A 272 -16.01 21.19 -4.01
C VAL A 272 -16.01 22.32 -5.05
N LYS A 273 -16.26 22.00 -6.33
CA LYS A 273 -16.33 23.00 -7.40
C LYS A 273 -17.45 24.02 -7.20
N SER A 274 -18.60 23.59 -6.67
CA SER A 274 -19.77 24.46 -6.50
C SER A 274 -19.57 25.50 -5.40
N ILE A 275 -18.81 25.16 -4.36
CA ILE A 275 -18.50 26.07 -3.23
C ILE A 275 -17.17 26.82 -3.39
N SER A 276 -16.34 26.43 -4.36
CA SER A 276 -15.05 27.08 -4.62
C SER A 276 -15.17 28.23 -5.63
N THR A 277 -14.85 29.45 -5.22
CA THR A 277 -14.87 30.62 -6.09
C THR A 277 -13.58 30.77 -6.91
N PRO A 278 -13.64 31.28 -8.15
CA PRO A 278 -12.44 31.57 -8.94
C PRO A 278 -11.57 32.64 -8.28
N LYS A 279 -10.25 32.43 -8.26
CA LYS A 279 -9.29 33.45 -7.86
C LYS A 279 -9.00 34.36 -9.06
N MET A 280 -9.39 35.63 -8.99
CA MET A 280 -9.24 36.60 -10.09
C MET A 280 -7.82 37.18 -10.25
N GLU A 281 -6.86 36.72 -9.44
CA GLU A 281 -5.48 37.22 -9.50
C GLU A 281 -4.67 36.55 -10.61
N THR A 282 -3.76 37.31 -11.22
CA THR A 282 -2.82 36.78 -12.21
C THR A 282 -1.97 35.67 -11.56
N PRO A 283 -1.89 34.47 -12.16
CA PRO A 283 -1.11 33.38 -11.60
C PRO A 283 0.36 33.77 -11.48
N THR A 284 0.86 33.98 -10.26
CA THR A 284 2.29 34.12 -10.03
C THR A 284 2.97 32.76 -10.26
N PRO A 285 4.14 32.72 -10.92
CA PRO A 285 4.93 31.50 -11.03
C PRO A 285 5.20 30.93 -9.63
N ARG A 286 4.72 29.71 -9.37
CA ARG A 286 4.93 29.05 -8.09
C ARG A 286 6.28 28.36 -8.10
N GLN A 287 7.11 28.63 -7.09
CA GLN A 287 8.28 27.80 -6.83
C GLN A 287 7.82 26.44 -6.31
N ARG A 288 8.30 25.36 -6.93
CA ARG A 288 8.04 24.02 -6.41
C ARG A 288 8.70 23.90 -5.03
N PRO A 289 7.98 23.42 -4.00
CA PRO A 289 8.57 23.21 -2.70
C PRO A 289 9.63 22.11 -2.83
N THR A 290 10.73 22.31 -2.12
CA THR A 290 11.72 21.25 -1.89
C THR A 290 11.47 20.71 -0.50
N ALA A 291 11.11 19.42 -0.40
CA ALA A 291 10.94 18.78 0.90
C ALA A 291 12.26 18.82 1.67
N ALA A 292 12.22 19.36 2.89
CA ALA A 292 13.36 19.23 3.78
C ALA A 292 13.49 17.75 4.20
N PRO A 293 14.70 17.23 4.41
CA PRO A 293 14.84 15.87 4.91
C PRO A 293 14.28 15.76 6.33
N LEU A 294 13.54 14.69 6.62
CA LEU A 294 13.26 14.28 8.00
C LEU A 294 14.55 13.71 8.60
N LYS A 295 15.13 14.43 9.55
CA LYS A 295 16.44 14.08 10.16
C LYS A 295 16.26 13.62 11.60
N THR A 296 16.92 12.52 11.94
CA THR A 296 17.14 12.06 13.31
C THR A 296 18.64 11.95 13.57
N SER A 297 19.04 11.52 14.77
CA SER A 297 20.44 11.19 15.05
C SER A 297 20.94 9.98 14.24
N GLU A 298 20.04 9.10 13.80
CA GLU A 298 20.38 7.79 13.23
C GLU A 298 20.22 7.72 11.70
N PHE A 299 19.27 8.45 11.14
CA PHE A 299 18.95 8.41 9.72
C PHE A 299 18.39 9.74 9.20
N THR A 300 18.41 9.87 7.88
CA THR A 300 17.75 10.97 7.15
C THR A 300 16.83 10.38 6.09
N GLU A 301 15.57 10.83 6.05
CA GLU A 301 14.59 10.47 5.02
C GLU A 301 14.26 11.67 4.14
N VAL A 302 14.40 11.50 2.83
CA VAL A 302 14.08 12.51 1.83
C VAL A 302 12.92 11.99 0.98
N PRO A 303 11.71 12.56 1.08
CA PRO A 303 10.66 12.27 0.11
C PRO A 303 10.96 13.00 -1.20
N LEU A 304 10.80 12.30 -2.32
CA LEU A 304 11.21 12.79 -3.63
C LEU A 304 10.31 12.27 -4.74
N ARG A 305 10.37 12.98 -5.88
CA ARG A 305 9.83 12.52 -7.15
C ARG A 305 10.97 12.13 -8.06
N PHE A 306 10.80 11.05 -8.81
CA PHE A 306 11.76 10.59 -9.80
C PHE A 306 11.03 9.95 -10.99
N GLY A 307 11.79 9.44 -11.96
CA GLY A 307 11.26 9.13 -13.30
C GLY A 307 11.40 10.32 -14.25
N LYS A 308 11.15 10.11 -15.54
CA LYS A 308 11.47 11.09 -16.59
C LYS A 308 10.64 12.38 -16.46
N ALA A 309 9.42 12.26 -15.94
CA ALA A 309 8.47 13.35 -15.71
C ALA A 309 8.23 13.62 -14.21
N GLY A 310 8.94 12.94 -13.31
CA GLY A 310 8.65 12.99 -11.87
C GLY A 310 7.35 12.25 -11.51
N GLU A 311 7.02 11.21 -12.28
CA GLU A 311 5.81 10.39 -12.19
C GLU A 311 5.85 9.34 -11.08
N LEU A 312 7.02 9.06 -10.48
CA LEU A 312 7.16 8.14 -9.36
C LEU A 312 7.41 8.89 -8.06
N TYR A 313 6.67 8.54 -7.02
CA TYR A 313 6.89 9.00 -5.65
C TYR A 313 7.62 7.95 -4.82
N GLY A 314 8.62 8.38 -4.06
CA GLY A 314 9.34 7.53 -3.14
C GLY A 314 10.09 8.30 -2.07
N ILE A 315 10.72 7.56 -1.17
CA ILE A 315 11.48 8.10 -0.05
C ILE A 315 12.83 7.40 0.00
N LEU A 316 13.88 8.21 -0.06
CA LEU A 316 15.25 7.79 0.12
C LEU A 316 15.62 7.92 1.59
N CYS A 317 15.91 6.80 2.25
CA CYS A 317 16.39 6.74 3.63
C CYS A 317 17.89 6.45 3.62
N GLN A 318 18.68 7.32 4.25
CA GLN A 318 20.13 7.21 4.32
C GLN A 318 20.62 7.18 5.77
N PRO A 319 21.71 6.44 6.05
CA PRO A 319 22.40 6.56 7.33
C PRO A 319 22.94 7.97 7.53
N THR A 320 22.92 8.48 8.76
CA THR A 320 23.73 9.66 9.13
C THR A 320 25.22 9.31 9.24
N ALA A 321 25.51 8.06 9.61
CA ALA A 321 26.85 7.49 9.67
C ALA A 321 27.36 7.02 8.29
N ALA A 322 28.60 6.52 8.26
CA ALA A 322 29.20 5.98 7.05
C ALA A 322 28.41 4.80 6.48
N ARG A 323 28.28 4.79 5.14
CA ARG A 323 27.66 3.70 4.39
C ARG A 323 28.50 2.42 4.50
N ARG A 324 27.85 1.29 4.81
CA ARG A 324 28.45 -0.05 4.96
C ARG A 324 27.91 -1.08 3.97
N GLY A 325 26.68 -0.92 3.49
CA GLY A 325 26.01 -1.91 2.63
C GLY A 325 25.55 -1.39 1.27
N ALA A 326 25.18 -2.33 0.39
CA ALA A 326 24.44 -2.05 -0.83
C ALA A 326 23.09 -1.40 -0.50
N THR A 327 22.61 -0.51 -1.36
CA THR A 327 21.32 0.18 -1.15
C THR A 327 20.16 -0.79 -1.38
N ALA A 328 19.21 -0.85 -0.47
CA ALA A 328 18.01 -1.69 -0.63
C ALA A 328 16.91 -0.92 -1.38
N ILE A 329 16.51 -1.38 -2.56
CA ILE A 329 15.31 -0.89 -3.24
C ILE A 329 14.14 -1.75 -2.77
N ILE A 330 13.26 -1.17 -1.95
CA ILE A 330 12.12 -1.84 -1.33
C ILE A 330 10.88 -1.61 -2.21
N LEU A 331 10.41 -2.69 -2.85
CA LEU A 331 9.28 -2.70 -3.77
C LEU A 331 7.98 -3.07 -3.05
N THR A 332 6.92 -2.30 -3.32
CA THR A 332 5.59 -2.53 -2.72
C THR A 332 4.84 -3.66 -3.42
N THR A 333 3.76 -4.12 -2.80
CA THR A 333 2.93 -5.21 -3.35
C THR A 333 1.79 -4.70 -4.23
N ALA A 334 1.99 -3.60 -4.97
CA ALA A 334 1.02 -2.90 -5.82
C ALA A 334 -0.29 -2.43 -5.15
N TYR A 335 -0.50 -2.79 -3.90
CA TYR A 335 -1.73 -2.61 -3.14
C TYR A 335 -1.50 -2.04 -1.76
N ASP A 336 -0.25 -2.09 -1.28
CA ASP A 336 0.21 -1.32 -0.15
C ASP A 336 0.99 -0.12 -0.69
N ARG A 337 0.89 1.03 -0.02
CA ARG A 337 1.76 2.19 -0.26
C ARG A 337 3.21 1.88 0.15
N ASN A 338 4.14 2.76 -0.22
CA ASN A 338 5.57 2.59 0.05
C ASN A 338 5.91 2.41 1.54
N ALA A 339 5.06 2.89 2.46
CA ALA A 339 5.20 2.62 3.88
C ALA A 339 5.09 1.12 4.26
N GLY A 340 4.42 0.32 3.43
CA GLY A 340 4.23 -1.11 3.57
C GLY A 340 3.13 -1.51 4.55
N TRP A 341 2.63 -2.75 4.42
CA TRP A 341 1.73 -3.38 5.39
C TRP A 341 2.26 -3.24 6.82
N GLY A 342 1.47 -2.74 7.77
CA GLY A 342 1.92 -2.57 9.16
C GLY A 342 3.12 -1.61 9.35
N ARG A 343 3.38 -0.72 8.39
CA ARG A 343 4.58 0.14 8.29
C ARG A 343 5.89 -0.66 8.17
N THR A 344 5.84 -1.89 7.67
CA THR A 344 7.00 -2.80 7.58
C THR A 344 8.14 -2.21 6.76
N SER A 345 7.86 -1.57 5.61
CA SER A 345 8.89 -0.97 4.77
C SER A 345 9.56 0.24 5.43
N VAL A 346 8.79 1.09 6.15
CA VAL A 346 9.36 2.22 6.91
C VAL A 346 10.26 1.71 8.03
N LYS A 347 9.77 0.76 8.84
CA LYS A 347 10.53 0.16 9.94
C LYS A 347 11.82 -0.49 9.43
N MET A 348 11.74 -1.21 8.31
CA MET A 348 12.89 -1.82 7.66
C MET A 348 13.89 -0.77 7.18
N ALA A 349 13.45 0.24 6.42
CA ALA A 349 14.31 1.30 5.89
C ALA A 349 15.09 2.02 7.01
N ARG A 350 14.41 2.38 8.09
CA ARG A 350 15.02 3.05 9.26
C ARG A 350 15.99 2.13 10.00
N ALA A 351 15.66 0.85 10.17
CA ALA A 351 16.56 -0.12 10.79
C ALA A 351 17.82 -0.39 9.94
N LEU A 352 17.66 -0.49 8.61
CA LEU A 352 18.78 -0.62 7.68
C LEU A 352 19.69 0.62 7.73
N ALA A 353 19.13 1.83 7.80
CA ALA A 353 19.92 3.05 7.93
C ALA A 353 20.76 3.08 9.21
N ARG A 354 20.23 2.62 10.36
CA ARG A 354 21.03 2.45 11.59
C ARG A 354 22.24 1.52 11.38
N ASP A 355 22.08 0.54 10.49
CA ASP A 355 23.14 -0.39 10.10
C ASP A 355 24.04 0.10 8.97
N GLY A 356 23.96 1.37 8.58
CA GLY A 356 24.78 1.94 7.51
C GLY A 356 24.33 1.51 6.10
N ILE A 357 23.09 1.05 5.95
CA ILE A 357 22.54 0.53 4.69
C ILE A 357 21.48 1.53 4.19
N PRO A 358 21.73 2.26 3.09
CA PRO A 358 20.72 3.12 2.49
C PRO A 358 19.57 2.30 1.93
N SER A 359 18.40 2.91 1.77
CA SER A 359 17.26 2.27 1.11
C SER A 359 16.40 3.28 0.36
N LEU A 360 15.83 2.84 -0.76
CA LEU A 360 14.82 3.56 -1.52
C LEU A 360 13.53 2.74 -1.50
N ARG A 361 12.45 3.31 -1.00
CA ARG A 361 11.09 2.76 -1.14
C ARG A 361 10.27 3.66 -2.05
N PHE A 362 9.43 3.10 -2.90
CA PHE A 362 8.63 3.91 -3.82
C PHE A 362 7.34 3.19 -4.22
N ASP A 363 6.39 3.97 -4.71
CA ASP A 363 5.14 3.47 -5.28
C ASP A 363 5.26 3.32 -6.79
N ASN A 364 4.98 2.13 -7.31
CA ASN A 364 4.90 1.89 -8.76
C ASN A 364 3.77 2.71 -9.41
N ALA A 365 3.80 2.87 -10.74
CA ALA A 365 2.76 3.65 -11.42
C ALA A 365 1.36 3.09 -11.14
N ASN A 366 0.40 4.00 -10.94
CA ASN A 366 -0.99 3.70 -10.55
C ASN A 366 -1.16 2.97 -9.20
N VAL A 367 -0.14 2.95 -8.36
CA VAL A 367 -0.17 2.43 -6.98
C VAL A 367 -0.09 3.60 -6.01
N ALA A 368 -0.93 3.58 -4.97
CA ALA A 368 -0.96 4.56 -3.89
C ALA A 368 -0.78 6.02 -4.37
N ASP A 369 0.42 6.59 -4.22
CA ASP A 369 0.72 8.00 -4.47
C ASP A 369 1.37 8.30 -5.83
N SER A 370 1.76 7.28 -6.60
CA SER A 370 2.26 7.44 -7.97
C SER A 370 1.10 7.40 -8.99
N PRO A 371 0.94 8.42 -9.85
CA PRO A 371 -0.10 8.46 -10.87
C PRO A 371 0.05 7.34 -11.92
N PRO A 372 -1.00 7.05 -12.70
CA PRO A 372 -0.91 6.10 -13.80
C PRO A 372 -0.04 6.62 -14.95
N THR A 373 0.73 5.72 -15.56
CA THR A 373 1.45 6.02 -16.81
C THR A 373 0.46 5.99 -17.99
N PRO A 374 0.48 6.98 -18.91
CA PRO A 374 -0.41 6.99 -20.07
C PRO A 374 -0.32 5.71 -20.91
N GLY A 375 -1.46 5.12 -21.22
CA GLY A 375 -1.55 3.89 -22.00
C GLY A 375 -1.05 2.63 -21.27
N ALA A 376 -0.75 2.70 -19.98
CA ALA A 376 -0.56 1.52 -19.15
C ALA A 376 -1.90 0.82 -18.87
N PRO A 377 -1.91 -0.52 -18.70
CA PRO A 377 -3.11 -1.22 -18.26
C PRO A 377 -3.55 -0.74 -16.88
N GLU A 378 -4.86 -0.81 -16.61
CA GLU A 378 -5.41 -0.54 -15.27
C GLU A 378 -4.84 -1.52 -14.24
N GLN A 379 -4.71 -2.79 -14.64
CA GLN A 379 -4.07 -3.81 -13.82
C GLN A 379 -2.55 -3.65 -13.82
N VAL A 380 -2.03 -3.28 -12.66
CA VAL A 380 -0.60 -3.00 -12.44
C VAL A 380 0.24 -4.26 -12.24
N LEU A 381 -0.32 -5.29 -11.59
CA LEU A 381 0.42 -6.49 -11.26
C LEU A 381 0.93 -7.24 -12.48
N TYR A 382 2.18 -7.69 -12.38
CA TYR A 382 2.84 -8.51 -13.39
C TYR A 382 2.98 -7.81 -14.75
N SER A 383 2.74 -6.49 -14.80
CA SER A 383 2.94 -5.68 -15.99
C SER A 383 4.43 -5.49 -16.25
N ARG A 384 4.86 -5.74 -17.49
CA ARG A 384 6.25 -5.50 -17.89
C ARG A 384 6.69 -4.04 -17.73
N ARG A 385 5.74 -3.09 -17.73
CA ARG A 385 6.04 -1.66 -17.55
C ARG A 385 6.65 -1.37 -16.18
N GLN A 386 6.32 -2.18 -15.16
CA GLN A 386 6.92 -2.02 -13.83
C GLN A 386 8.45 -2.22 -13.85
N ASN A 387 9.01 -2.92 -14.85
CA ASN A 387 10.45 -3.06 -15.00
C ASN A 387 11.13 -1.73 -15.43
N GLU A 388 10.45 -0.89 -16.21
CA GLU A 388 10.97 0.43 -16.60
C GLU A 388 11.09 1.36 -15.37
N GLU A 389 10.17 1.21 -14.41
CA GLU A 389 10.17 1.95 -13.15
C GLU A 389 11.33 1.53 -12.23
N ILE A 390 11.73 0.24 -12.30
CA ILE A 390 12.93 -0.24 -11.62
C ILE A 390 14.19 0.38 -12.23
N THR A 391 14.27 0.48 -13.56
CA THR A 391 15.37 1.20 -14.22
C THR A 391 15.44 2.65 -13.75
N ALA A 392 14.30 3.35 -13.64
CA ALA A 392 14.26 4.71 -13.10
C ALA A 392 14.75 4.80 -11.64
N ALA A 393 14.46 3.79 -10.81
CA ALA A 393 14.97 3.70 -9.44
C ALA A 393 16.50 3.51 -9.42
N PHE A 394 17.05 2.66 -10.30
CA PHE A 394 18.50 2.50 -10.43
C PHE A 394 19.18 3.79 -10.96
N ASP A 395 18.56 4.50 -11.91
CA ASP A 395 19.09 5.77 -12.43
C ASP A 395 19.18 6.83 -11.33
N LEU A 396 18.18 6.89 -10.45
CA LEU A 396 18.20 7.73 -9.26
C LEU A 396 19.34 7.35 -8.31
N LEU A 397 19.53 6.06 -8.04
CA LEU A 397 20.60 5.61 -7.15
C LEU A 397 21.99 5.83 -7.76
N GLU A 398 22.15 5.64 -9.05
CA GLU A 398 23.41 5.86 -9.76
C GLU A 398 23.81 7.34 -9.74
N SER A 399 22.88 8.23 -10.11
CA SER A 399 23.11 9.68 -10.03
C SER A 399 23.37 10.17 -8.60
N SER A 400 22.81 9.50 -7.60
CA SER A 400 23.05 9.78 -6.17
C SER A 400 24.30 9.09 -5.61
N LYS A 401 25.07 8.35 -6.43
CA LYS A 401 26.25 7.55 -6.00
C LYS A 401 25.93 6.52 -4.90
N LEU A 402 24.75 5.93 -5.00
CA LEU A 402 24.19 4.96 -4.06
C LEU A 402 24.22 3.51 -4.59
N LEU A 403 24.87 3.25 -5.73
CA LEU A 403 25.21 1.88 -6.13
C LEU A 403 26.34 1.30 -5.24
N PRO A 404 26.39 -0.03 -5.03
CA PRO A 404 25.51 -1.06 -5.58
C PRO A 404 24.15 -1.10 -4.90
N ALA A 405 23.18 -1.79 -5.52
CA ALA A 405 21.85 -1.95 -4.95
C ALA A 405 21.29 -3.38 -5.07
N VAL A 406 20.35 -3.70 -4.20
CA VAL A 406 19.59 -4.95 -4.15
C VAL A 406 18.10 -4.68 -4.26
N LEU A 407 17.37 -5.55 -4.96
CA LEU A 407 15.91 -5.47 -5.03
C LEU A 407 15.28 -6.31 -3.91
N VAL A 408 14.32 -5.74 -3.20
CA VAL A 408 13.67 -6.35 -2.04
C VAL A 408 12.16 -6.24 -2.24
N GLY A 409 11.43 -7.33 -2.11
CA GLY A 409 9.98 -7.28 -2.26
C GLY A 409 9.23 -8.49 -1.72
N ARG A 410 7.97 -8.27 -1.36
CA ARG A 410 7.03 -9.30 -0.87
C ARG A 410 5.94 -9.59 -1.90
N CYS A 411 5.40 -10.80 -1.99
CA CYS A 411 4.29 -11.15 -2.88
C CYS A 411 4.56 -10.72 -4.34
N SER A 412 3.74 -9.83 -4.89
CA SER A 412 3.92 -9.22 -6.21
C SER A 412 5.15 -8.33 -6.30
N GLY A 413 5.54 -7.65 -5.22
CA GLY A 413 6.82 -6.95 -5.11
C GLY A 413 8.00 -7.93 -5.15
N GLY A 414 7.82 -9.16 -4.64
CA GLY A 414 8.83 -10.23 -4.73
C GLY A 414 9.00 -10.74 -6.16
N TYR A 415 7.89 -10.91 -6.89
CA TYR A 415 7.94 -11.16 -8.35
C TYR A 415 8.64 -10.01 -9.07
N LEU A 416 8.30 -8.76 -8.73
CA LEU A 416 8.88 -7.59 -9.36
C LEU A 416 10.39 -7.46 -9.06
N ALA A 417 10.83 -7.78 -7.84
CA ALA A 417 12.25 -7.86 -7.48
C ALA A 417 12.99 -8.92 -8.30
N PHE A 418 12.35 -10.07 -8.53
CA PHE A 418 12.90 -11.15 -9.34
C PHE A 418 13.03 -10.73 -10.82
N GLN A 419 11.94 -10.24 -11.42
CA GLN A 419 11.91 -9.77 -12.80
C GLN A 419 12.83 -8.57 -13.03
N GLY A 420 12.83 -7.60 -12.11
CA GLY A 420 13.69 -6.44 -12.15
C GLY A 420 15.18 -6.80 -12.08
N SER A 421 15.53 -7.82 -11.31
CA SER A 421 16.91 -8.26 -11.23
C SER A 421 17.39 -8.90 -12.52
N LEU A 422 16.49 -9.52 -13.29
CA LEU A 422 16.74 -10.03 -14.64
C LEU A 422 16.79 -8.90 -15.69
N TRP A 423 15.99 -7.85 -15.49
CA TRP A 423 15.84 -6.73 -16.40
C TRP A 423 16.98 -5.73 -16.36
N ASP A 424 17.43 -5.33 -15.15
CA ASP A 424 18.47 -4.32 -14.97
C ASP A 424 19.76 -4.97 -14.44
N GLU A 425 20.85 -4.84 -15.20
CA GLU A 425 22.14 -5.47 -14.88
C GLU A 425 22.81 -4.88 -13.64
N ARG A 426 22.38 -3.70 -13.17
CA ARG A 426 22.91 -3.05 -11.97
C ARG A 426 22.44 -3.73 -10.68
N SER A 427 21.45 -4.63 -10.74
CA SER A 427 21.00 -5.42 -9.59
C SER A 427 22.10 -6.38 -9.12
N SER A 428 22.61 -6.15 -7.90
CA SER A 428 23.65 -6.99 -7.29
C SER A 428 23.08 -8.11 -6.41
N GLY A 429 21.78 -8.07 -6.12
CA GLY A 429 21.09 -9.07 -5.31
C GLY A 429 19.58 -8.89 -5.32
N LEU A 430 18.86 -9.95 -4.97
CA LEU A 430 17.41 -9.97 -4.84
C LEU A 430 16.98 -10.71 -3.59
N ILE A 431 16.03 -10.14 -2.85
CA ILE A 431 15.35 -10.76 -1.72
C ILE A 431 13.86 -10.77 -2.04
N ALA A 432 13.28 -11.95 -2.24
CA ALA A 432 11.87 -12.12 -2.60
C ALA A 432 11.14 -12.93 -1.52
N ALA A 433 10.20 -12.31 -0.83
CA ALA A 433 9.37 -12.92 0.19
C ALA A 433 7.98 -13.30 -0.34
N ASN A 434 7.55 -14.54 -0.13
CA ASN A 434 6.28 -15.11 -0.60
C ASN A 434 5.92 -14.77 -2.07
N PRO A 435 6.83 -14.80 -3.06
CA PRO A 435 6.44 -14.56 -4.44
C PRO A 435 5.52 -15.70 -4.91
N TYR A 436 4.38 -15.34 -5.49
CA TYR A 436 3.38 -16.31 -5.94
C TYR A 436 3.89 -17.16 -7.13
N VAL A 437 4.58 -16.51 -8.06
CA VAL A 437 5.23 -17.14 -9.22
C VAL A 437 6.55 -16.43 -9.52
N PHE A 438 7.39 -17.03 -10.37
CA PHE A 438 8.58 -16.39 -10.94
C PHE A 438 8.39 -15.97 -12.40
N HIS A 439 7.43 -16.55 -13.09
CA HIS A 439 7.09 -16.25 -14.49
C HIS A 439 5.57 -16.15 -14.63
N TRP A 440 5.09 -15.15 -15.37
CA TRP A 440 3.67 -14.96 -15.64
C TRP A 440 3.37 -15.08 -17.13
N SER A 441 2.67 -16.15 -17.52
CA SER A 441 2.34 -16.45 -18.92
C SER A 441 1.13 -15.69 -19.47
N GLY A 442 0.36 -14.98 -18.63
CA GLY A 442 -0.82 -14.21 -19.04
C GLY A 442 -2.06 -15.04 -19.42
N LYS A 443 -2.02 -16.37 -19.29
CA LYS A 443 -3.13 -17.28 -19.66
C LYS A 443 -4.36 -17.19 -18.74
N LEU A 444 -4.18 -16.67 -17.52
CA LEU A 444 -5.25 -16.33 -16.59
C LEU A 444 -5.18 -14.83 -16.29
N THR A 445 -6.33 -14.18 -16.09
CA THR A 445 -6.33 -12.80 -15.60
C THR A 445 -5.80 -12.77 -14.17
N VAL A 446 -5.16 -11.66 -13.82
CA VAL A 446 -4.64 -11.49 -12.45
C VAL A 446 -5.77 -11.48 -11.45
N ASP A 447 -6.90 -10.83 -11.77
CA ASP A 447 -8.09 -10.82 -10.92
C ASP A 447 -8.67 -12.21 -10.67
N ALA A 448 -8.76 -13.04 -11.72
CA ALA A 448 -9.20 -14.43 -11.56
C ALA A 448 -8.23 -15.18 -10.64
N SER A 449 -6.93 -14.95 -10.77
CA SER A 449 -5.92 -15.64 -9.97
C SER A 449 -5.92 -15.18 -8.51
N LEU A 450 -6.02 -13.87 -8.25
CA LEU A 450 -6.15 -13.31 -6.89
C LEU A 450 -7.44 -13.74 -6.20
N ARG A 451 -8.56 -13.86 -6.94
CA ARG A 451 -9.82 -14.41 -6.43
C ARG A 451 -9.75 -15.92 -6.19
N HIS A 452 -8.83 -16.61 -6.84
CA HIS A 452 -8.65 -18.06 -6.80
C HIS A 452 -7.44 -18.53 -5.99
N VAL A 453 -6.63 -17.63 -5.39
CA VAL A 453 -5.66 -18.01 -4.35
C VAL A 453 -6.49 -18.66 -3.24
N PRO A 454 -6.39 -19.98 -3.05
CA PRO A 454 -7.32 -20.72 -2.21
C PRO A 454 -7.10 -20.30 -0.75
N ARG A 455 -7.99 -19.44 -0.26
CA ARG A 455 -8.15 -19.21 1.18
C ARG A 455 -8.51 -20.54 1.83
N SER A 456 -7.92 -20.79 3.00
CA SER A 456 -8.13 -22.02 3.77
C SER A 456 -9.63 -22.34 3.93
N LEU A 457 -9.95 -23.64 4.00
CA LEU A 457 -11.30 -24.21 4.06
C LEU A 457 -12.19 -23.64 5.20
N GLU A 458 -11.60 -23.00 6.20
CA GLU A 458 -12.32 -22.32 7.29
C GLU A 458 -12.99 -21.01 6.85
N THR A 459 -12.43 -20.32 5.86
CA THR A 459 -12.98 -19.04 5.36
C THR A 459 -14.31 -19.23 4.60
N TYR A 460 -14.51 -20.41 4.01
CA TYR A 460 -15.75 -20.74 3.31
C TYR A 460 -16.94 -20.96 4.27
N ARG A 461 -16.67 -21.41 5.50
CA ARG A 461 -17.70 -21.53 6.56
C ARG A 461 -18.20 -20.18 7.05
N LEU A 462 -17.34 -19.16 7.08
CA LEU A 462 -17.72 -17.82 7.53
C LEU A 462 -18.47 -16.99 6.48
N LYS A 463 -18.27 -17.26 5.17
CA LYS A 463 -19.14 -16.72 4.12
C LYS A 463 -20.57 -17.26 4.18
N LEU A 464 -20.77 -18.47 4.71
CA LEU A 464 -22.09 -19.07 4.92
C LEU A 464 -22.81 -18.54 6.16
N LEU A 465 -22.10 -17.86 7.07
CA LEU A 465 -22.65 -17.34 8.33
C LEU A 465 -22.97 -15.83 8.28
N GLN A 466 -22.74 -15.17 7.14
CA GLN A 466 -23.28 -13.83 6.90
C GLN A 466 -24.77 -13.95 6.58
N PHE A 467 -25.61 -13.39 7.45
CA PHE A 467 -27.07 -13.39 7.34
C PHE A 467 -27.55 -12.83 5.98
N GLU A 468 -26.78 -11.91 5.38
CA GLU A 468 -27.00 -11.41 4.02
C GLU A 468 -26.68 -12.40 2.89
N THR A 469 -25.62 -13.22 3.02
CA THR A 469 -25.28 -14.24 2.02
C THR A 469 -26.34 -15.34 1.99
N LEU A 470 -26.90 -15.69 3.15
CA LEU A 470 -28.04 -16.60 3.25
C LEU A 470 -29.32 -15.98 2.66
N LYS A 471 -29.53 -14.66 2.89
CA LYS A 471 -30.64 -13.89 2.28
C LYS A 471 -30.54 -13.81 0.76
N ARG A 472 -29.33 -13.63 0.22
CA ARG A 472 -29.05 -13.60 -1.23
C ARG A 472 -29.16 -14.97 -1.89
N LEU A 473 -28.80 -16.03 -1.15
CA LEU A 473 -29.03 -17.42 -1.58
C LEU A 473 -30.53 -17.75 -1.63
N LEU A 474 -31.31 -17.32 -0.63
CA LEU A 474 -32.76 -17.51 -0.55
C LEU A 474 -33.54 -16.65 -1.56
N ARG A 475 -32.96 -15.54 -2.04
CA ARG A 475 -33.54 -14.67 -3.08
C ARG A 475 -33.19 -15.08 -4.53
N GLY A 476 -32.38 -16.13 -4.72
CA GLY A 476 -32.01 -16.61 -6.06
C GLY A 476 -31.05 -15.70 -6.82
N GLU A 477 -30.38 -14.77 -6.15
CA GLU A 477 -29.43 -13.80 -6.75
C GLU A 477 -28.02 -14.38 -6.97
N ILE A 478 -27.85 -15.69 -6.73
CA ILE A 478 -26.61 -16.42 -6.96
C ILE A 478 -26.88 -17.52 -7.99
N ASP A 479 -26.13 -17.50 -9.08
CA ASP A 479 -26.17 -18.47 -10.18
C ASP A 479 -25.60 -19.83 -9.70
N VAL A 480 -26.43 -20.61 -8.99
CA VAL A 480 -26.12 -21.89 -8.34
C VAL A 480 -25.41 -22.90 -9.28
N PRO A 481 -25.79 -23.04 -10.57
CA PRO A 481 -25.10 -23.94 -11.50
C PRO A 481 -23.61 -23.58 -11.74
N ARG A 482 -23.26 -22.29 -11.77
CA ARG A 482 -21.87 -21.83 -11.94
C ARG A 482 -21.04 -22.01 -10.67
N ALA A 483 -21.62 -21.79 -9.50
CA ALA A 483 -20.95 -22.03 -8.21
C ALA A 483 -20.62 -23.52 -8.01
N ILE A 484 -21.57 -24.41 -8.37
CA ILE A 484 -21.37 -25.87 -8.32
C ILE A 484 -20.35 -26.32 -9.37
N LYS A 485 -20.38 -25.79 -10.60
CA LYS A 485 -19.38 -26.08 -11.63
C LYS A 485 -17.97 -25.70 -11.20
N ASN A 486 -17.79 -24.56 -10.54
CA ASN A 486 -16.50 -24.10 -10.02
C ASN A 486 -16.01 -24.97 -8.85
N PHE A 487 -16.92 -25.42 -7.98
CA PHE A 487 -16.64 -26.36 -6.90
C PHE A 487 -16.22 -27.74 -7.43
N ILE A 488 -16.96 -28.29 -8.41
CA ILE A 488 -16.65 -29.57 -9.08
C ILE A 488 -15.33 -29.47 -9.85
N THR A 489 -15.03 -28.33 -10.49
CA THR A 489 -13.74 -28.12 -11.17
C THR A 489 -12.58 -28.08 -10.16
N SER A 490 -12.79 -27.53 -8.97
CA SER A 490 -11.80 -27.54 -7.88
C SER A 490 -11.57 -28.95 -7.31
N LEU A 491 -12.62 -29.76 -7.19
CA LEU A 491 -12.55 -31.16 -6.76
C LEU A 491 -11.90 -32.05 -7.82
N MET A 492 -12.25 -31.88 -9.09
CA MET A 492 -11.65 -32.63 -10.21
C MET A 492 -10.15 -32.34 -10.33
N ARG A 493 -9.72 -31.08 -10.16
CA ARG A 493 -8.29 -30.73 -10.11
C ARG A 493 -7.58 -31.29 -8.87
N ARG A 494 -8.30 -31.64 -7.81
CA ARG A 494 -7.75 -32.28 -6.59
C ARG A 494 -7.67 -33.80 -6.76
N ALA A 495 -8.63 -34.41 -7.45
CA ALA A 495 -8.61 -35.82 -7.82
C ALA A 495 -7.47 -36.15 -8.81
N ILE A 496 -7.23 -35.28 -9.80
CA ILE A 496 -6.09 -35.37 -10.73
C ILE A 496 -4.74 -35.18 -10.01
N ARG A 497 -4.71 -34.55 -8.83
CA ARG A 497 -3.51 -34.33 -8.00
C ARG A 497 -3.17 -35.50 -7.07
N LEU A 498 -4.08 -36.46 -6.86
CA LEU A 498 -3.84 -37.68 -6.09
C LEU A 498 -3.20 -38.80 -6.94
N SER A 499 -3.30 -38.74 -8.27
CA SER A 499 -2.59 -39.62 -9.21
C SER A 499 -1.17 -39.08 -9.50
N ARG A 500 -0.29 -39.16 -8.50
CA ARG A 500 1.02 -38.50 -8.45
C ARG A 500 2.19 -39.12 -9.23
N PRO A 501 2.20 -40.38 -9.73
CA PRO A 501 3.36 -40.90 -10.48
C PRO A 501 3.32 -40.74 -12.02
N MET A 502 2.21 -40.30 -12.64
CA MET A 502 2.08 -40.34 -14.11
C MET A 502 1.99 -38.98 -14.83
N LEU A 503 1.91 -37.85 -14.10
CA LEU A 503 1.69 -36.53 -14.70
C LEU A 503 2.96 -35.68 -14.95
N ASP A 504 4.16 -36.21 -14.67
CA ASP A 504 5.44 -35.57 -15.07
C ASP A 504 5.65 -35.54 -16.60
N PHE A 505 4.74 -36.13 -17.38
CA PHE A 505 4.76 -36.17 -18.84
C PHE A 505 3.92 -35.07 -19.53
N ALA A 506 3.37 -34.10 -18.79
CA ALA A 506 2.60 -33.01 -19.41
C ALA A 506 3.54 -31.93 -20.01
N PRO A 507 3.58 -31.74 -21.34
CA PRO A 507 4.56 -30.87 -22.01
C PRO A 507 4.47 -29.38 -21.61
N PHE A 508 3.29 -28.93 -21.16
CA PHE A 508 3.11 -27.55 -20.71
C PHE A 508 3.86 -27.23 -19.40
N ARG A 509 3.93 -28.19 -18.46
CA ARG A 509 4.69 -28.01 -17.21
C ARG A 509 6.20 -28.05 -17.45
N SER A 510 6.67 -28.76 -18.48
CA SER A 510 8.09 -28.77 -18.82
C SER A 510 8.57 -27.46 -19.44
N GLU A 511 7.77 -26.79 -20.27
CA GLU A 511 8.15 -25.49 -20.87
C GLU A 511 8.26 -24.38 -19.81
N GLU A 512 7.22 -24.18 -19.00
CA GLU A 512 7.22 -23.17 -17.93
C GLU A 512 8.33 -23.42 -16.91
N ARG A 513 8.54 -24.69 -16.54
CA ARG A 513 9.64 -25.07 -15.65
C ARG A 513 11.00 -24.78 -16.29
N THR A 514 11.19 -25.07 -17.58
CA THR A 514 12.45 -24.79 -18.28
C THR A 514 12.71 -23.28 -18.30
N ALA A 515 11.71 -22.47 -18.66
CA ALA A 515 11.81 -21.02 -18.63
C ALA A 515 12.24 -20.51 -17.24
N ILE A 516 11.61 -20.99 -16.16
CA ILE A 516 11.98 -20.60 -14.79
C ILE A 516 13.42 -21.02 -14.47
N LEU A 517 13.84 -22.23 -14.81
CA LEU A 517 15.23 -22.67 -14.57
C LEU A 517 16.24 -21.81 -15.32
N ASP A 518 15.96 -21.42 -16.56
CA ASP A 518 16.82 -20.52 -17.35
C ASP A 518 16.94 -19.12 -16.73
N LEU A 519 15.86 -18.61 -16.14
CA LEU A 519 15.89 -17.34 -15.39
C LEU A 519 16.83 -17.43 -14.17
N PHE A 520 16.74 -18.51 -13.39
CA PHE A 520 17.64 -18.74 -12.25
C PHE A 520 19.10 -18.94 -12.70
N GLN A 521 19.32 -19.64 -13.80
CA GLN A 521 20.65 -19.80 -14.40
C GLN A 521 21.22 -18.45 -14.85
N SER A 522 20.40 -17.56 -15.41
CA SER A 522 20.81 -16.20 -15.81
C SER A 522 21.26 -15.35 -14.62
N LEU A 523 20.55 -15.44 -13.49
CA LEU A 523 20.95 -14.77 -12.24
C LEU A 523 22.25 -15.35 -11.68
N ASN A 524 22.42 -16.68 -11.74
CA ASN A 524 23.64 -17.36 -11.30
C ASN A 524 24.85 -16.99 -12.16
N ALA A 525 24.69 -16.93 -13.49
CA ALA A 525 25.76 -16.50 -14.41
C ALA A 525 26.23 -15.06 -14.11
N ARG A 526 25.31 -14.16 -13.73
CA ARG A 526 25.62 -12.79 -13.30
C ARG A 526 26.04 -12.67 -11.83
N LYS A 527 26.13 -13.79 -11.10
CA LYS A 527 26.51 -13.83 -9.67
C LYS A 527 25.65 -12.93 -8.77
N VAL A 528 24.38 -12.74 -9.15
CA VAL A 528 23.40 -12.00 -8.36
C VAL A 528 23.09 -12.82 -7.10
N GLU A 529 23.21 -12.25 -5.90
CA GLU A 529 22.82 -12.96 -4.67
C GLU A 529 21.30 -13.10 -4.61
N VAL A 530 20.77 -14.29 -4.41
CA VAL A 530 19.33 -14.55 -4.38
C VAL A 530 18.93 -15.11 -3.01
N SER A 531 17.99 -14.46 -2.34
CA SER A 531 17.35 -14.98 -1.12
C SER A 531 15.85 -15.08 -1.31
N LEU A 532 15.33 -16.30 -1.25
CA LEU A 532 13.91 -16.59 -1.30
C LEU A 532 13.42 -16.85 0.12
N ILE A 533 12.35 -16.16 0.52
CA ILE A 533 11.73 -16.31 1.83
C ILE A 533 10.29 -16.78 1.59
N TYR A 534 9.88 -17.86 2.22
CA TYR A 534 8.49 -18.32 2.20
C TYR A 534 7.97 -18.55 3.61
N THR A 535 6.68 -18.36 3.84
CA THR A 535 6.04 -18.90 5.04
C THR A 535 5.60 -20.34 4.80
N ALA A 536 5.57 -21.15 5.86
CA ALA A 536 5.37 -22.60 5.74
C ALA A 536 4.05 -23.01 5.05
N HIS A 537 3.03 -22.15 5.11
CA HIS A 537 1.69 -22.41 4.54
C HIS A 537 1.37 -21.50 3.34
N ASP A 538 2.37 -20.83 2.77
CA ASP A 538 2.17 -19.92 1.65
C ASP A 538 1.80 -20.68 0.36
N THR A 539 0.81 -20.19 -0.39
CA THR A 539 0.45 -20.79 -1.68
C THR A 539 1.59 -20.68 -2.71
N GLY A 540 2.40 -19.62 -2.65
CA GLY A 540 3.59 -19.48 -3.50
C GLY A 540 4.65 -20.54 -3.22
N LEU A 541 4.73 -21.07 -1.98
CA LEU A 541 5.64 -22.16 -1.65
C LEU A 541 5.23 -23.46 -2.33
N GLU A 542 3.93 -23.71 -2.51
CA GLU A 542 3.44 -24.85 -3.29
C GLU A 542 3.88 -24.76 -4.75
N GLN A 543 3.73 -23.58 -5.38
CA GLN A 543 4.20 -23.33 -6.75
C GLN A 543 5.72 -23.47 -6.87
N PHE A 544 6.46 -22.94 -5.90
CA PHE A 544 7.90 -23.12 -5.81
C PHE A 544 8.30 -24.60 -5.78
N ASN A 545 7.62 -25.40 -4.95
CA ASN A 545 7.89 -26.83 -4.79
C ASN A 545 7.60 -27.62 -6.08
N ASP A 546 6.62 -27.21 -6.89
CA ASP A 546 6.34 -27.82 -8.21
C ASP A 546 7.54 -27.68 -9.17
N HIS A 547 8.37 -26.64 -9.04
CA HIS A 547 9.53 -26.42 -9.90
C HIS A 547 10.84 -26.95 -9.30
N PHE A 548 11.06 -26.69 -8.01
CA PHE A 548 12.35 -26.91 -7.33
C PHE A 548 12.35 -28.07 -6.33
N GLY A 549 11.24 -28.81 -6.23
CA GLY A 549 11.09 -29.91 -5.30
C GLY A 549 10.91 -29.44 -3.87
N LYS A 550 10.45 -30.33 -2.98
CA LYS A 550 10.30 -30.03 -1.56
C LYS A 550 11.62 -29.53 -0.97
N ASN A 551 11.55 -28.47 -0.18
CA ASN A 551 12.71 -27.82 0.47
C ASN A 551 13.80 -27.36 -0.52
N GLY A 552 13.46 -27.16 -1.80
CA GLY A 552 14.40 -26.66 -2.80
C GLY A 552 15.51 -27.64 -3.17
N SER A 553 15.24 -28.95 -3.19
CA SER A 553 16.25 -29.97 -3.54
C SER A 553 16.96 -29.68 -4.88
N TYR A 554 16.26 -29.12 -5.86
CA TYR A 554 16.82 -28.73 -7.15
C TYR A 554 17.49 -27.34 -7.18
N LEU A 555 17.36 -26.52 -6.12
CA LEU A 555 18.07 -25.25 -5.99
C LEU A 555 19.57 -25.42 -5.72
N LYS A 556 20.00 -26.58 -5.19
CA LYS A 556 21.41 -26.86 -4.85
C LYS A 556 22.39 -26.64 -6.01
N ARG A 557 21.91 -26.64 -7.26
CA ARG A 557 22.70 -26.34 -8.47
C ARG A 557 23.11 -24.86 -8.59
N TYR A 558 22.45 -23.96 -7.88
CA TYR A 558 22.69 -22.52 -7.92
C TYR A 558 23.38 -22.07 -6.62
N GLY A 559 24.70 -21.87 -6.66
CA GLY A 559 25.49 -21.50 -5.49
C GLY A 559 25.19 -20.09 -4.94
N ASN A 560 24.47 -19.27 -5.70
CA ASN A 560 24.07 -17.92 -5.36
C ASN A 560 22.66 -17.83 -4.73
N VAL A 561 21.91 -18.93 -4.64
CA VAL A 561 20.50 -18.93 -4.17
C VAL A 561 20.39 -19.54 -2.78
N ARG A 562 19.63 -18.89 -1.90
CA ARG A 562 19.22 -19.40 -0.59
C ARG A 562 17.70 -19.43 -0.49
N LEU A 563 17.17 -20.45 0.17
CA LEU A 563 15.75 -20.61 0.50
C LEU A 563 15.61 -20.63 2.01
N ASN A 564 14.75 -19.76 2.53
CA ASN A 564 14.38 -19.68 3.93
C ASN A 564 12.88 -19.90 4.08
N ILE A 565 12.47 -20.77 5.00
CA ILE A 565 11.06 -21.02 5.32
C ILE A 565 10.80 -20.56 6.75
N ILE A 566 9.93 -19.57 6.92
CA ILE A 566 9.52 -19.04 8.21
C ILE A 566 8.31 -19.85 8.69
N PRO A 567 8.42 -20.57 9.82
CA PRO A 567 7.26 -21.20 10.43
C PRO A 567 6.34 -20.11 11.00
N GLU A 568 5.04 -20.42 11.13
CA GLU A 568 4.17 -19.65 12.01
C GLU A 568 4.10 -18.15 11.66
N ALA A 569 3.98 -17.84 10.37
CA ALA A 569 3.88 -16.48 9.86
C ALA A 569 2.85 -16.43 8.73
N ASP A 570 2.19 -15.29 8.59
CA ASP A 570 1.26 -15.07 7.48
C ASP A 570 1.94 -14.62 6.19
N HIS A 571 1.17 -14.63 5.10
CA HIS A 571 1.60 -14.18 3.78
C HIS A 571 2.20 -12.76 3.79
N ASN A 572 1.69 -11.89 4.66
CA ASN A 572 2.09 -10.50 4.75
C ASN A 572 3.30 -10.26 5.65
N LEU A 573 3.77 -11.29 6.37
CA LEU A 573 4.79 -11.23 7.41
C LEU A 573 4.40 -10.26 8.54
N THR A 574 3.14 -10.29 8.99
CA THR A 574 2.64 -9.35 10.01
C THR A 574 3.33 -9.57 11.36
N GLN A 575 3.66 -10.81 11.72
CA GLN A 575 4.19 -11.17 13.04
C GLN A 575 5.61 -10.62 13.27
N ALA A 576 5.92 -10.20 14.50
CA ALA A 576 7.19 -9.54 14.84
C ALA A 576 8.43 -10.40 14.53
N HIS A 577 8.37 -11.71 14.75
CA HIS A 577 9.49 -12.63 14.41
C HIS A 577 9.70 -12.72 12.90
N ALA A 578 8.62 -12.73 12.12
CA ALA A 578 8.67 -12.78 10.67
C ALA A 578 9.25 -11.48 10.08
N GLN A 579 8.82 -10.32 10.59
CA GLN A 579 9.40 -9.01 10.23
C GLN A 579 10.89 -8.94 10.58
N SER A 580 11.26 -9.43 11.77
CA SER A 580 12.65 -9.46 12.23
C SER A 580 13.52 -10.34 11.34
N PHE A 581 13.03 -11.54 10.97
CA PHE A 581 13.72 -12.43 10.05
C PHE A 581 13.93 -11.77 8.67
N TYR A 582 12.87 -11.16 8.13
CA TYR A 582 12.94 -10.50 6.83
C TYR A 582 13.95 -9.36 6.82
N LEU A 583 13.93 -8.50 7.85
CA LEU A 583 14.92 -7.44 8.04
C LEU A 583 16.35 -8.00 8.14
N GLN A 584 16.58 -9.04 8.93
CA GLN A 584 17.92 -9.63 9.10
C GLN A 584 18.46 -10.21 7.78
N GLU A 585 17.61 -10.83 6.96
CA GLU A 585 18.05 -11.37 5.68
C GLU A 585 18.39 -10.24 4.69
N VAL A 586 17.57 -9.18 4.62
CA VAL A 586 17.87 -7.99 3.79
C VAL A 586 19.17 -7.33 4.24
N ARG A 587 19.35 -7.17 5.56
CA ARG A 587 20.58 -6.63 6.17
C ARG A 587 21.80 -7.48 5.80
N SER A 588 21.71 -8.80 5.97
CA SER A 588 22.78 -9.75 5.70
C SER A 588 23.23 -9.70 4.24
N VAL A 589 22.29 -9.76 3.29
CA VAL A 589 22.59 -9.69 1.85
C VAL A 589 23.20 -8.33 1.48
N SER A 590 22.65 -7.24 1.99
CA SER A 590 23.10 -5.88 1.67
C SER A 590 24.52 -5.61 2.17
N LEU A 591 24.85 -6.04 3.40
CA LEU A 591 26.21 -5.94 3.95
C LEU A 591 27.20 -6.82 3.20
N LYS A 592 26.82 -8.07 2.89
CA LYS A 592 27.66 -9.00 2.12
C LYS A 592 28.07 -8.41 0.76
N ILE A 593 27.15 -7.75 0.06
CA ILE A 593 27.43 -7.11 -1.23
C ILE A 593 28.28 -5.85 -1.04
N GLY A 594 27.99 -5.04 -0.01
CA GLY A 594 28.81 -3.86 0.34
C GLY A 594 30.28 -4.22 0.57
N THR A 595 30.55 -5.24 1.39
CA THR A 595 31.92 -5.69 1.69
C THR A 595 32.66 -6.20 0.46
N ARG A 596 31.99 -6.95 -0.42
CA ARG A 596 32.61 -7.45 -1.67
C ARG A 596 33.07 -6.34 -2.61
N GLN A 597 32.40 -5.20 -2.60
CA GLN A 597 32.78 -4.06 -3.44
C GLN A 597 33.88 -3.21 -2.84
N ALA A 598 34.02 -3.21 -1.51
CA ALA A 598 35.15 -2.56 -0.82
C ALA A 598 36.51 -3.27 -1.05
N ILE A 599 36.50 -4.54 -1.48
CA ILE A 599 37.72 -5.31 -1.81
C ILE A 599 38.08 -5.10 -3.30
N PRO A 600 39.31 -4.63 -3.63
CA PRO A 600 39.81 -4.48 -5.00
C PRO A 600 39.68 -5.78 -5.81
N ARG A 601 39.45 -5.66 -7.13
CA ARG A 601 39.15 -6.81 -8.01
C ARG A 601 40.22 -7.90 -8.01
N GLU A 602 41.47 -7.57 -7.72
CA GLU A 602 42.63 -8.50 -7.75
C GLU A 602 42.62 -9.51 -6.59
N ASP A 603 41.94 -9.22 -5.47
CA ASP A 603 42.01 -10.04 -4.24
C ASP A 603 40.80 -10.97 -4.03
N ARG A 604 39.83 -10.94 -4.97
CA ARG A 604 38.55 -11.67 -4.83
C ARG A 604 38.68 -13.20 -4.99
N SER A 605 39.82 -13.71 -5.45
CA SER A 605 40.09 -15.15 -5.60
C SER A 605 40.51 -15.83 -4.30
N GLN A 606 40.90 -15.08 -3.27
CA GLN A 606 41.43 -15.64 -2.02
C GLN A 606 40.45 -15.57 -0.83
N ALA A 607 39.40 -14.74 -0.91
CA ALA A 607 38.49 -14.49 0.22
C ALA A 607 37.13 -15.24 0.13
N VAL A 608 37.11 -16.57 0.01
CA VAL A 608 35.93 -17.38 0.39
C VAL A 608 36.35 -18.73 1.00
N LYS A 609 36.67 -18.72 2.29
CA LYS A 609 36.43 -19.87 3.19
C LYS A 609 35.84 -19.31 4.49
N SER A 610 34.51 -19.29 4.58
CA SER A 610 33.84 -19.07 5.86
C SER A 610 33.52 -20.44 6.48
N PRO A 611 33.99 -20.74 7.71
CA PRO A 611 33.63 -21.96 8.42
C PRO A 611 32.38 -21.69 9.26
N ARG A 612 31.27 -22.40 9.00
CA ARG A 612 30.31 -22.88 10.02
C ARG A 612 29.09 -23.57 9.38
N TYR A 613 28.63 -24.61 10.08
CA TYR A 613 27.55 -25.57 9.78
C TYR A 613 27.99 -26.91 9.17
N ALA A 614 28.97 -27.55 9.82
CA ALA A 614 28.99 -29.00 9.96
C ALA A 614 28.44 -29.30 11.36
N ASN A 615 27.28 -29.96 11.41
CA ASN A 615 26.77 -30.83 12.49
C ASN A 615 25.24 -30.80 12.49
N LEU A 616 24.63 -31.69 11.71
CA LEU A 616 23.43 -32.42 12.13
C LEU A 616 23.53 -33.84 11.53
N PRO A 617 23.23 -34.89 12.32
CA PRO A 617 23.51 -36.27 11.97
C PRO A 617 22.50 -36.79 10.94
N THR A 618 23.01 -37.61 10.02
CA THR A 618 22.23 -38.41 9.09
C THR A 618 21.54 -39.57 9.83
N SER A 619 20.22 -39.65 9.70
CA SER A 619 19.46 -40.89 9.71
C SER A 619 18.42 -40.82 8.60
#